data_AF-A0A137NRQ5-F1
#
_entry.id   AF-A0A137NRQ5-F1
#
_cell.length_a   1.000
_cell.length_b   1.000
_cell.length_c   1.000
_cell.angle_alpha   90.00
_cell.angle_beta   90.00
_cell.angle_gamma   90.00
#
_symmetry.space_group_name_H-M   'P 1'
#
loop_
_entity.id
_entity.type
_entity.pdbx_description
1 polymer ?
#
loop_
_entity_poly.entity_id
_entity_poly.type
_entity_poly.pdbx_seq_one_letter_code
_entity_poly.pdbx_strand_id
1 'polypeptide(L)'
;MNQEWIVELFNPLFEEKCITSYFQTFHPMVTYLSKYKFYTNYNVICPILKSVIILVGYSGVGKQSPELLKYLKHLAIVQLKKNMFNIRITVCQAMFIFSHYLLFQGVGKQSLEYFHQGYLMASALGIHKDMPGLNEMDKDERRCIRFTSYDHDSHISSTISIEPHYLFLAPSWSPLNPVYQTNPQSKDPIEFLIAECICLAKKCYIMYWTISANLMNKYSQLTLTNPHAFLKDSNTKAIYVLQTLFNLSLIRTLDYHLRLSGRCKNPEELEIVKSFAKMHFWIYHNLIIILNSQFSPENPTLELDESTKKQLWSAQELYQNSTDVNPICLPMFYHNLCSLSLLYIKLILTYNHAPQLKELFLAKLKQVYKLFNSFSSKYNMPSDLIEVVDIITNYYNINVY
;
A
#
# COMPACT_ATOMS: atom_id res chain seq x y z
N MET A 1 -21.66 -15.86 -24.77
CA MET A 1 -21.51 -14.61 -24.00
C MET A 1 -22.05 -14.89 -22.60
N ASN A 2 -21.22 -14.86 -21.56
CA ASN A 2 -21.71 -14.97 -20.19
C ASN A 2 -22.47 -13.68 -19.85
N GLN A 3 -23.74 -13.77 -19.44
CA GLN A 3 -24.57 -12.62 -19.04
C GLN A 3 -24.70 -12.47 -17.52
N GLU A 4 -24.09 -13.36 -16.73
CA GLU A 4 -24.14 -13.33 -15.26
C GLU A 4 -23.64 -12.00 -14.69
N TRP A 5 -22.66 -11.38 -15.35
CA TRP A 5 -22.11 -10.09 -14.97
C TRP A 5 -23.13 -8.94 -15.06
N ILE A 6 -24.12 -9.06 -15.96
CA ILE A 6 -25.22 -8.09 -16.10
C ILE A 6 -26.19 -8.25 -14.93
N VAL A 7 -26.51 -9.49 -14.55
CA VAL A 7 -27.35 -9.80 -13.39
C VAL A 7 -26.71 -9.28 -12.10
N GLU A 8 -25.40 -9.45 -11.97
CA GLU A 8 -24.65 -8.90 -10.83
C GLU A 8 -24.69 -7.36 -10.80
N LEU A 9 -24.44 -6.69 -11.93
CA LEU A 9 -24.45 -5.23 -12.03
C LEU A 9 -25.82 -4.64 -11.64
N PHE A 10 -26.91 -5.29 -12.01
CA PHE A 10 -28.28 -4.84 -11.72
C PHE A 10 -28.83 -5.35 -10.38
N ASN A 11 -28.02 -6.04 -9.58
CA ASN A 11 -28.43 -6.43 -8.23
C ASN A 11 -28.66 -5.16 -7.38
N PRO A 12 -29.81 -5.00 -6.69
CA PRO A 12 -30.09 -3.83 -5.86
C PRO A 12 -29.05 -3.56 -4.77
N LEU A 13 -28.35 -4.60 -4.29
CA LEU A 13 -27.32 -4.51 -3.25
C LEU A 13 -25.90 -4.31 -3.82
N PHE A 14 -25.75 -4.29 -5.15
CA PHE A 14 -24.43 -4.22 -5.79
C PHE A 14 -23.63 -3.01 -5.33
N GLU A 15 -24.26 -1.83 -5.36
CA GLU A 15 -23.65 -0.58 -4.99
C GLU A 15 -23.21 -0.56 -3.52
N GLU A 16 -24.12 -0.93 -2.62
CA GLU A 16 -23.86 -0.98 -1.17
C GLU A 16 -22.73 -1.96 -0.84
N LYS A 17 -22.71 -3.13 -1.49
CA LYS A 17 -21.65 -4.12 -1.35
C LYS A 17 -20.30 -3.57 -1.78
N CYS A 18 -20.23 -2.87 -2.91
CA CYS A 18 -18.99 -2.25 -3.38
C CYS A 18 -18.51 -1.15 -2.43
N ILE A 19 -19.40 -0.26 -1.98
CA ILE A 19 -19.05 0.83 -1.06
C ILE A 19 -18.56 0.28 0.28
N THR A 20 -19.24 -0.74 0.81
CA THR A 20 -18.83 -1.42 2.04
C THR A 20 -17.45 -2.04 1.90
N SER A 21 -17.22 -2.77 0.80
CA SER A 21 -15.91 -3.36 0.47
C SER A 21 -14.81 -2.29 0.38
N TYR A 22 -15.07 -1.15 -0.27
CA TYR A 22 -14.13 -0.04 -0.35
C TYR A 22 -13.72 0.47 1.04
N PHE A 23 -14.69 0.72 1.93
CA PHE A 23 -14.41 1.24 3.27
C PHE A 23 -13.75 0.22 4.20
N GLN A 24 -13.95 -1.08 3.96
CA GLN A 24 -13.35 -2.14 4.75
C GLN A 24 -11.93 -2.48 4.30
N THR A 25 -11.66 -2.46 3.00
CA THR A 25 -10.43 -3.07 2.44
C THR A 25 -9.45 -2.06 1.85
N PHE A 26 -9.93 -0.90 1.36
CA PHE A 26 -9.09 0.07 0.65
C PHE A 26 -8.91 1.37 1.45
N HIS A 27 -10.00 1.94 1.94
CA HIS A 27 -10.00 3.21 2.70
C HIS A 27 -9.07 3.23 3.91
N PRO A 28 -8.91 2.14 4.71
CA PRO A 28 -8.01 2.17 5.86
C PRO A 28 -6.54 2.42 5.49
N MET A 29 -6.14 2.06 4.27
CA MET A 29 -4.79 2.30 3.74
C MET A 29 -4.72 3.62 2.98
N VAL A 30 -5.78 3.94 2.23
CA VAL A 30 -5.81 5.02 1.22
C VAL A 30 -6.92 6.04 1.56
N THR A 31 -6.75 6.71 2.71
CA THR A 31 -7.72 7.64 3.30
C THR A 31 -7.70 9.02 2.63
N TYR A 32 -8.37 9.18 1.47
CA TYR A 32 -8.49 10.47 0.76
C TYR A 32 -9.76 11.27 1.08
N LEU A 33 -10.73 10.67 1.78
CA LEU A 33 -12.02 11.30 2.05
C LEU A 33 -12.44 11.10 3.50
N SER A 34 -13.39 11.91 3.96
CA SER A 34 -14.04 11.67 5.25
C SER A 34 -15.15 10.62 5.06
N LYS A 35 -15.03 9.47 5.74
CA LYS A 35 -16.10 8.46 5.77
C LYS A 35 -17.38 9.06 6.33
N TYR A 36 -17.26 9.90 7.36
CA TYR A 36 -18.40 10.57 7.97
C TYR A 36 -19.15 11.44 6.96
N LYS A 37 -18.41 12.35 6.30
CA LYS A 37 -18.95 13.25 5.28
C LYS A 37 -19.57 12.49 4.11
N PHE A 38 -18.97 11.37 3.71
CA PHE A 38 -19.49 10.50 2.65
C PHE A 38 -20.90 9.97 3.00
N TYR A 39 -21.06 9.37 4.18
CA TYR A 39 -22.35 8.80 4.60
C TYR A 39 -23.39 9.88 4.94
N THR A 40 -22.99 11.03 5.50
CA THR A 40 -23.92 12.16 5.70
C THR A 40 -24.50 12.66 4.38
N ASN A 41 -23.73 12.59 3.29
CA ASN A 41 -24.10 13.11 1.97
C ASN A 41 -24.37 12.00 0.94
N TYR A 42 -24.72 10.79 1.39
CA TYR A 42 -24.80 9.60 0.54
C TYR A 42 -25.66 9.81 -0.73
N ASN A 43 -26.80 10.47 -0.59
CA ASN A 43 -27.74 10.69 -1.69
C ASN A 43 -27.26 11.70 -2.74
N VAL A 44 -26.21 12.47 -2.45
CA VAL A 44 -25.68 13.53 -3.33
C VAL A 44 -24.19 13.38 -3.63
N ILE A 45 -23.66 12.15 -3.49
CA ILE A 45 -22.25 11.86 -3.81
C ILE A 45 -21.96 12.21 -5.27
N CYS A 46 -20.82 12.88 -5.48
CA CYS A 46 -20.32 13.19 -6.82
C CYS A 46 -20.22 11.89 -7.68
N PRO A 47 -20.87 11.83 -8.86
CA PRO A 47 -20.90 10.62 -9.69
C PRO A 47 -19.51 10.08 -10.06
N ILE A 48 -18.53 10.97 -10.24
CA ILE A 48 -17.15 10.61 -10.58
C ILE A 48 -16.50 9.85 -9.42
N LEU A 49 -16.56 10.41 -8.21
CA LEU A 49 -16.04 9.78 -7.01
C LEU A 49 -16.74 8.44 -6.73
N LYS A 50 -18.08 8.42 -6.88
CA LYS A 50 -18.87 7.19 -6.74
C LYS A 50 -18.44 6.10 -7.72
N SER A 51 -18.22 6.44 -8.99
CA SER A 51 -17.79 5.46 -10.00
C SER A 51 -16.42 4.83 -9.68
N VAL A 52 -15.49 5.63 -9.15
CA VAL A 52 -14.17 5.13 -8.71
C VAL A 52 -14.31 4.27 -7.46
N ILE A 53 -15.10 4.69 -6.46
CA ILE A 53 -15.35 3.90 -5.24
C ILE A 53 -16.00 2.55 -5.59
N ILE A 54 -16.98 2.52 -6.50
CA ILE A 54 -17.61 1.27 -6.94
C ILE A 54 -16.59 0.34 -7.60
N LEU A 55 -15.77 0.85 -8.52
CA LEU A 55 -14.71 0.06 -9.16
C LEU A 55 -13.75 -0.54 -8.13
N VAL A 56 -13.21 0.31 -7.25
CA VAL A 56 -12.21 -0.12 -6.26
C VAL A 56 -12.83 -1.08 -5.26
N GLY A 57 -14.04 -0.79 -4.80
CA GLY A 57 -14.81 -1.67 -3.93
C GLY A 57 -15.07 -3.03 -4.55
N TYR A 58 -15.50 -3.08 -5.82
CA TYR A 58 -15.71 -4.32 -6.56
C TYR A 58 -14.42 -5.12 -6.71
N SER A 59 -13.28 -4.46 -6.90
CA SER A 59 -11.97 -5.12 -6.97
C SER A 59 -11.52 -5.79 -5.66
N GLY A 60 -12.18 -5.48 -4.54
CA GLY A 60 -12.00 -6.16 -3.25
C GLY A 60 -13.05 -7.24 -2.96
N VAL A 61 -14.07 -7.42 -3.81
CA VAL A 61 -15.10 -8.45 -3.63
C VAL A 61 -14.56 -9.80 -4.13
N GLY A 62 -14.80 -10.89 -3.40
CA GLY A 62 -14.42 -12.23 -3.84
C GLY A 62 -15.26 -12.72 -5.03
N LYS A 63 -14.63 -13.42 -6.00
CA LYS A 63 -15.19 -13.89 -7.28
C LYS A 63 -15.75 -12.76 -8.16
N GLN A 64 -14.84 -12.03 -8.81
CA GLN A 64 -15.19 -10.96 -9.74
C GLN A 64 -15.47 -11.51 -11.14
N SER A 65 -16.47 -10.98 -11.83
CA SER A 65 -16.57 -11.12 -13.28
C SER A 65 -15.52 -10.22 -13.95
N PRO A 66 -14.63 -10.78 -14.80
CA PRO A 66 -13.69 -9.98 -15.57
C PRO A 66 -14.37 -8.96 -16.48
N GLU A 67 -15.53 -9.30 -17.04
CA GLU A 67 -16.34 -8.42 -17.88
C GLU A 67 -16.91 -7.24 -17.08
N LEU A 68 -17.46 -7.49 -15.89
CA LEU A 68 -17.96 -6.42 -15.03
C LEU A 68 -16.81 -5.51 -14.57
N LEU A 69 -15.68 -6.08 -14.14
CA LEU A 69 -14.52 -5.28 -13.74
C LEU A 69 -14.02 -4.41 -14.90
N LYS A 70 -13.95 -4.95 -16.12
CA LYS A 70 -13.59 -4.22 -17.34
C LYS A 70 -14.58 -3.08 -17.63
N TYR A 71 -15.88 -3.34 -17.49
CA TYR A 71 -16.93 -2.34 -17.66
C TYR A 71 -16.81 -1.20 -16.63
N LEU A 72 -16.68 -1.52 -15.34
CA LEU A 72 -16.53 -0.53 -14.26
C LEU A 72 -15.26 0.30 -14.45
N LYS A 73 -14.15 -0.33 -14.85
CA LYS A 73 -12.89 0.36 -15.15
C LYS A 73 -13.06 1.33 -16.31
N HIS A 74 -13.74 0.91 -17.39
CA HIS A 74 -14.04 1.78 -18.51
C HIS A 74 -14.92 2.96 -18.09
N LEU A 75 -15.98 2.71 -17.32
CA LEU A 75 -16.88 3.75 -16.80
C LEU A 75 -16.12 4.79 -15.96
N ALA A 76 -15.28 4.36 -15.02
CA ALA A 76 -14.46 5.25 -14.19
C ALA A 76 -13.51 6.09 -15.05
N ILE A 77 -12.81 5.48 -16.02
CA ILE A 77 -11.91 6.20 -16.94
C ILE A 77 -12.66 7.27 -17.74
N VAL A 78 -13.85 6.94 -18.28
CA VAL A 78 -14.67 7.90 -19.03
C VAL A 78 -15.10 9.08 -18.15
N GLN A 79 -15.54 8.82 -16.92
CA GLN A 79 -15.94 9.87 -15.97
C GLN A 79 -14.77 10.77 -15.58
N LEU A 80 -13.60 10.18 -15.29
CA LEU A 80 -12.38 10.92 -14.94
C LEU A 80 -11.88 11.78 -16.12
N LYS A 81 -11.85 11.23 -17.34
CA LYS A 81 -11.41 11.97 -18.54
C LYS A 81 -12.34 13.16 -18.83
N LYS A 82 -13.65 12.97 -18.73
CA LYS A 82 -14.63 14.07 -18.93
C LYS A 82 -14.47 15.21 -17.91
N ASN A 83 -13.93 14.92 -16.73
CA ASN A 83 -13.80 15.88 -15.63
C ASN A 83 -12.34 16.21 -15.31
N MET A 84 -11.41 15.86 -16.20
CA MET A 84 -9.99 15.96 -15.93
C MET A 84 -9.53 17.38 -15.61
N PHE A 85 -10.22 18.40 -16.13
CA PHE A 85 -9.92 19.82 -15.86
C PHE A 85 -10.91 20.49 -14.91
N ASN A 86 -11.87 19.75 -14.35
CA ASN A 86 -12.87 20.29 -13.42
C ASN A 86 -12.31 20.26 -11.99
N ILE A 87 -11.69 21.36 -11.57
CA ILE A 87 -10.99 21.47 -10.28
C ILE A 87 -12.01 21.49 -9.13
N ARG A 88 -12.27 20.32 -8.52
CA ARG A 88 -13.13 20.13 -7.36
C ARG A 88 -12.50 19.10 -6.41
N ILE A 89 -12.74 19.23 -5.11
CA ILE A 89 -12.22 18.29 -4.10
C ILE A 89 -12.58 16.84 -4.44
N THR A 90 -13.84 16.58 -4.81
CA THR A 90 -14.29 15.22 -5.13
C THR A 90 -13.64 14.63 -6.38
N VAL A 91 -13.30 15.48 -7.37
CA VAL A 91 -12.57 15.03 -8.57
C VAL A 91 -11.11 14.75 -8.23
N CYS A 92 -10.49 15.61 -7.41
CA CYS A 92 -9.14 15.40 -6.89
C CYS A 92 -9.03 14.09 -6.10
N GLN A 93 -9.98 13.82 -5.19
CA GLN A 93 -10.10 12.55 -4.47
C GLN A 93 -10.23 11.36 -5.43
N ALA A 94 -11.10 11.45 -6.42
CA ALA A 94 -11.30 10.39 -7.41
C ALA A 94 -10.02 10.10 -8.22
N MET A 95 -9.28 11.14 -8.64
CA MET A 95 -7.98 10.99 -9.32
C MET A 95 -6.97 10.25 -8.46
N PHE A 96 -6.83 10.64 -7.19
CA PHE A 96 -5.90 10.00 -6.28
C PHE A 96 -6.26 8.55 -5.93
N ILE A 97 -7.55 8.28 -5.68
CA ILE A 97 -8.03 6.92 -5.40
C ILE A 97 -7.82 6.02 -6.61
N PHE A 98 -8.17 6.49 -7.81
CA PHE A 98 -7.98 5.72 -9.05
C PHE A 98 -6.51 5.48 -9.35
N SER A 99 -5.66 6.49 -9.11
CA SER A 99 -4.21 6.36 -9.24
C SER A 99 -3.64 5.29 -8.29
N HIS A 100 -4.03 5.27 -7.01
CA HIS A 100 -3.61 4.21 -6.09
C HIS A 100 -4.12 2.82 -6.51
N TYR A 101 -5.36 2.74 -6.99
CA TYR A 101 -5.91 1.51 -7.53
C TYR A 101 -5.04 0.97 -8.67
N LEU A 102 -4.67 1.82 -9.64
CA LEU A 102 -3.75 1.44 -10.72
C LEU A 102 -2.37 1.01 -10.20
N LEU A 103 -1.87 1.66 -9.14
CA LEU A 103 -0.60 1.30 -8.51
C LEU A 103 -0.66 -0.13 -7.94
N PHE A 104 -1.73 -0.47 -7.21
CA PHE A 104 -1.93 -1.82 -6.67
C PHE A 104 -2.15 -2.88 -7.76
N GLN A 105 -2.58 -2.49 -8.94
CA GLN A 105 -2.68 -3.36 -10.11
C GLN A 105 -1.33 -3.52 -10.87
N GLY A 106 -0.24 -2.95 -10.35
CA GLY A 106 1.10 -3.08 -10.96
C GLY A 106 1.33 -2.18 -12.17
N VAL A 107 0.39 -1.30 -12.52
CA VAL A 107 0.51 -0.39 -13.68
C VAL A 107 0.97 1.01 -13.26
N GLY A 108 2.12 1.08 -12.59
CA GLY A 108 2.65 2.30 -11.96
C GLY A 108 2.81 3.50 -12.90
N LYS A 109 3.18 3.30 -14.17
CA LYS A 109 3.26 4.40 -15.16
C LYS A 109 1.90 5.05 -15.44
N GLN A 110 0.85 4.24 -15.56
CA GLN A 110 -0.51 4.76 -15.75
C GLN A 110 -1.00 5.44 -14.47
N SER A 111 -0.71 4.85 -13.30
CA SER A 111 -0.99 5.45 -12.01
C SER A 111 -0.44 6.88 -11.90
N LEU A 112 0.78 7.11 -12.41
CA LEU A 112 1.47 8.39 -12.33
C LEU A 112 0.72 9.52 -13.05
N GLU A 113 0.12 9.23 -14.21
CA GLU A 113 -0.63 10.23 -14.98
C GLU A 113 -1.82 10.79 -14.18
N TYR A 114 -2.56 9.90 -13.52
CA TYR A 114 -3.69 10.29 -12.65
C TYR A 114 -3.21 10.93 -11.35
N PHE A 115 -2.06 10.49 -10.81
CA PHE A 115 -1.43 11.12 -9.65
C PHE A 115 -1.07 12.57 -9.95
N HIS A 116 -0.38 12.85 -11.06
CA HIS A 116 -0.01 14.19 -11.48
C HIS A 116 -1.22 15.10 -11.61
N GLN A 117 -2.30 14.62 -12.22
CA GLN A 117 -3.51 15.42 -12.34
C GLN A 117 -4.15 15.70 -10.97
N GLY A 118 -4.21 14.70 -10.09
CA GLY A 118 -4.63 14.86 -8.70
C GLY A 118 -3.79 15.89 -7.94
N TYR A 119 -2.46 15.85 -8.12
CA TYR A 119 -1.50 16.79 -7.56
C TYR A 119 -1.72 18.23 -8.03
N LEU A 120 -1.91 18.43 -9.34
CA LEU A 120 -2.20 19.76 -9.90
C LEU A 120 -3.52 20.32 -9.35
N MET A 121 -4.56 19.50 -9.27
CA MET A 121 -5.82 19.88 -8.64
C MET A 121 -5.65 20.20 -7.16
N ALA A 122 -4.92 19.38 -6.41
CA ALA A 122 -4.66 19.60 -4.98
C ALA A 122 -3.92 20.91 -4.74
N SER A 123 -2.96 21.24 -5.62
CA SER A 123 -2.23 22.49 -5.61
C SER A 123 -3.15 23.69 -5.88
N ALA A 124 -3.98 23.62 -6.92
CA ALA A 124 -4.95 24.67 -7.25
C ALA A 124 -6.03 24.87 -6.17
N LEU A 125 -6.46 23.76 -5.53
CA LEU A 125 -7.39 23.77 -4.40
C LEU A 125 -6.75 24.20 -3.08
N GLY A 126 -5.43 24.47 -3.06
CA GLY A 126 -4.68 24.85 -1.87
C GLY A 126 -4.68 23.78 -0.76
N ILE A 127 -4.79 22.49 -1.10
CA ILE A 127 -4.82 21.36 -0.14
C ILE A 127 -3.59 21.34 0.77
N HIS A 128 -2.46 21.86 0.27
CA HIS A 128 -1.21 21.93 1.02
C HIS A 128 -1.22 22.97 2.16
N LYS A 129 -2.20 23.90 2.18
CA LYS A 129 -2.29 24.97 3.18
C LYS A 129 -3.45 24.73 4.15
N ASP A 130 -3.25 25.10 5.41
CA ASP A 130 -4.36 25.26 6.35
C ASP A 130 -5.15 26.52 6.00
N MET A 131 -6.38 26.33 5.49
CA MET A 131 -7.23 27.44 5.09
C MET A 131 -8.06 27.96 6.27
N PRO A 132 -7.97 29.26 6.61
CA PRO A 132 -8.86 29.85 7.60
C PRO A 132 -10.30 29.89 7.08
N GLY A 133 -11.28 29.82 7.97
CA GLY A 133 -12.71 29.95 7.63
C GLY A 133 -13.43 28.67 7.19
N LEU A 134 -12.71 27.57 6.97
CA LEU A 134 -13.35 26.26 6.77
C LEU A 134 -13.88 25.69 8.08
N ASN A 135 -14.94 24.87 8.02
CA ASN A 135 -15.37 24.08 9.17
C ASN A 135 -14.37 22.94 9.45
N GLU A 136 -14.41 22.36 10.66
CA GLU A 136 -13.44 21.34 11.07
C GLU A 136 -13.46 20.07 10.23
N MET A 137 -14.63 19.63 9.75
CA MET A 137 -14.74 18.45 8.89
C MET A 137 -14.05 18.69 7.54
N ASP A 138 -14.22 19.86 6.94
CA ASP A 138 -13.56 20.22 5.67
C ASP A 138 -12.05 20.42 5.84
N LYS A 139 -11.61 20.97 6.98
CA LYS A 139 -10.18 21.03 7.32
C LYS A 139 -9.59 19.63 7.46
N ASP A 140 -10.26 18.74 8.17
CA ASP A 140 -9.81 17.36 8.38
C ASP A 140 -9.75 16.58 7.06
N GLU A 141 -10.78 16.69 6.21
CA GLU A 141 -10.78 16.08 4.88
C GLU A 141 -9.60 16.57 4.03
N ARG A 142 -9.31 17.88 4.03
CA ARG A 142 -8.14 18.43 3.33
C ARG A 142 -6.82 17.91 3.89
N ARG A 143 -6.71 17.76 5.21
CA ARG A 143 -5.53 17.16 5.85
C ARG A 143 -5.37 15.68 5.46
N CYS A 144 -6.46 14.91 5.41
CA CYS A 144 -6.44 13.54 4.91
C CYS A 144 -5.93 13.46 3.47
N ILE A 145 -6.44 14.31 2.57
CA ILE A 145 -5.96 14.38 1.17
C ILE A 145 -4.47 14.71 1.15
N ARG A 146 -4.06 15.75 1.88
CA ARG A 146 -2.64 16.15 2.00
C ARG A 146 -1.81 14.98 2.46
N PHE A 147 -2.02 14.43 3.66
CA PHE A 147 -1.18 13.39 4.22
C PHE A 147 -1.14 12.12 3.35
N THR A 148 -2.29 11.67 2.85
CA THR A 148 -2.34 10.48 1.99
C THR A 148 -1.66 10.71 0.63
N SER A 149 -1.67 11.92 0.08
CA SER A 149 -0.97 12.23 -1.17
C SER A 149 0.56 12.19 -1.04
N TYR A 150 1.13 12.48 0.13
CA TYR A 150 2.57 12.38 0.37
C TYR A 150 3.04 10.94 0.45
N ASP A 151 2.26 10.12 1.17
CA ASP A 151 2.46 8.67 1.24
C ASP A 151 2.40 8.04 -0.17
N HIS A 152 1.38 8.44 -0.96
CA HIS A 152 1.24 8.01 -2.35
C HIS A 152 2.45 8.37 -3.21
N ASP A 153 2.90 9.63 -3.14
CA ASP A 153 4.00 10.12 -3.95
C ASP A 153 5.30 9.38 -3.63
N SER A 154 5.56 9.12 -2.34
CA SER A 154 6.70 8.30 -1.94
C SER A 154 6.58 6.89 -2.52
N HIS A 155 5.41 6.26 -2.42
CA HIS A 155 5.20 4.88 -2.88
C HIS A 155 5.30 4.75 -4.40
N ILE A 156 4.65 5.65 -5.16
CA ILE A 156 4.73 5.63 -6.62
C ILE A 156 6.16 5.91 -7.07
N SER A 157 6.84 6.89 -6.47
CA SER A 157 8.22 7.25 -6.78
C SER A 157 9.19 6.09 -6.57
N SER A 158 9.04 5.36 -5.46
CA SER A 158 9.79 4.10 -5.23
C SER A 158 9.52 3.08 -6.34
N THR A 159 8.25 2.89 -6.70
CA THR A 159 7.80 1.83 -7.60
C THR A 159 8.28 2.03 -9.04
N ILE A 160 8.22 3.27 -9.54
CA ILE A 160 8.65 3.60 -10.92
C ILE A 160 10.02 4.28 -10.97
N SER A 161 10.72 4.34 -9.83
CA SER A 161 12.08 4.90 -9.70
C SER A 161 12.22 6.36 -10.15
N ILE A 162 11.22 7.21 -9.88
CA ILE A 162 11.26 8.66 -10.15
C ILE A 162 11.43 9.48 -8.87
N GLU A 163 11.83 10.75 -9.00
CA GLU A 163 11.93 11.64 -7.84
C GLU A 163 10.52 12.03 -7.34
N PRO A 164 10.24 11.98 -6.03
CA PRO A 164 8.94 12.37 -5.50
C PRO A 164 8.68 13.87 -5.64
N HIS A 165 7.48 14.23 -6.07
CA HIS A 165 7.03 15.61 -6.26
C HIS A 165 7.02 16.41 -4.95
N TYR A 166 6.72 15.72 -3.86
CA TYR A 166 6.63 16.28 -2.51
C TYR A 166 7.93 16.13 -1.70
N LEU A 167 9.05 15.71 -2.32
CA LEU A 167 10.32 15.41 -1.63
C LEU A 167 10.76 16.49 -0.63
N PHE A 168 10.57 17.76 -0.97
CA PHE A 168 10.99 18.91 -0.16
C PHE A 168 9.84 19.63 0.56
N LEU A 169 8.64 19.06 0.53
CA LEU A 169 7.44 19.69 1.07
C LEU A 169 6.93 19.00 2.34
N ALA A 170 7.82 18.35 3.10
CA ALA A 170 7.46 17.53 4.28
C ALA A 170 6.37 18.22 5.14
N PRO A 171 5.18 17.60 5.28
CA PRO A 171 4.06 18.29 5.84
C PRO A 171 4.22 18.35 7.35
N SER A 172 3.96 19.51 7.94
CA SER A 172 3.74 19.60 9.39
C SER A 172 2.57 18.68 9.78
N TRP A 173 2.77 17.87 10.83
CA TRP A 173 1.68 17.07 11.36
C TRP A 173 0.65 17.99 12.02
N SER A 174 -0.62 17.79 11.66
CA SER A 174 -1.78 18.33 12.35
C SER A 174 -2.70 17.18 12.70
N PRO A 175 -3.18 17.06 13.95
CA PRO A 175 -4.05 15.96 14.34
C PRO A 175 -5.26 15.81 13.42
N LEU A 176 -5.49 14.57 12.98
CA LEU A 176 -6.75 14.15 12.36
C LEU A 176 -7.75 13.77 13.45
N ASN A 177 -9.03 14.04 13.23
CA ASN A 177 -10.10 13.65 14.14
C ASN A 177 -10.71 12.30 13.70
N PRO A 178 -10.58 11.23 14.51
CA PRO A 178 -11.14 9.91 14.20
C PRO A 178 -12.64 9.92 13.91
N VAL A 179 -13.42 10.84 14.49
CA VAL A 179 -14.86 10.96 14.24
C VAL A 179 -15.17 11.11 12.74
N TYR A 180 -14.31 11.79 11.98
CA TYR A 180 -14.56 11.98 10.54
C TYR A 180 -14.22 10.75 9.69
N GLN A 181 -13.70 9.70 10.30
CA GLN A 181 -13.41 8.40 9.67
C GLN A 181 -14.41 7.30 10.08
N THR A 182 -15.50 7.64 10.78
CA THR A 182 -16.59 6.70 11.10
C THR A 182 -17.82 6.94 10.22
N ASN A 183 -18.72 5.96 10.16
CA ASN A 183 -20.08 6.13 9.66
C ASN A 183 -20.96 6.75 10.77
N PRO A 184 -21.56 7.94 10.59
CA PRO A 184 -22.43 8.58 11.58
C PRO A 184 -23.65 7.75 11.99
N GLN A 185 -24.06 6.81 11.14
CA GLN A 185 -25.22 5.95 11.37
C GLN A 185 -24.86 4.67 12.12
N SER A 186 -23.57 4.36 12.24
CA SER A 186 -23.10 3.16 12.91
C SER A 186 -23.10 3.34 14.42
N LYS A 187 -23.50 2.27 15.11
CA LYS A 187 -23.44 2.16 16.57
C LYS A 187 -22.31 1.25 17.04
N ASP A 188 -21.51 0.74 16.11
CA ASP A 188 -20.44 -0.19 16.42
C ASP A 188 -19.24 0.54 17.05
N PRO A 189 -18.90 0.28 18.33
CA PRO A 189 -17.74 0.89 18.97
C PRO A 189 -16.41 0.49 18.30
N ILE A 190 -16.35 -0.66 17.61
CA ILE A 190 -15.16 -1.11 16.88
C ILE A 190 -14.81 -0.13 15.76
N GLU A 191 -15.80 0.47 15.13
CA GLU A 191 -15.57 1.40 14.03
C GLU A 191 -14.78 2.64 14.47
N PHE A 192 -15.03 3.13 15.69
CA PHE A 192 -14.27 4.25 16.23
C PHE A 192 -12.81 3.86 16.51
N LEU A 193 -12.57 2.65 17.00
CA LEU A 193 -11.20 2.15 17.20
C LEU A 193 -10.45 2.02 15.86
N ILE A 194 -11.11 1.52 14.81
CA ILE A 194 -10.53 1.47 13.46
C ILE A 194 -10.18 2.88 12.98
N ALA A 195 -11.06 3.86 13.19
CA ALA A 195 -10.79 5.25 12.88
C ALA A 195 -9.59 5.82 13.65
N GLU A 196 -9.47 5.53 14.96
CA GLU A 196 -8.28 5.90 15.75
C GLU A 196 -7.01 5.27 15.17
N CYS A 197 -7.07 4.00 14.76
CA CYS A 197 -5.95 3.31 14.13
C CYS A 197 -5.56 3.93 12.79
N ILE A 198 -6.52 4.32 11.94
CA ILE A 198 -6.26 5.01 10.66
C ILE A 198 -5.56 6.34 10.89
N CYS A 199 -6.08 7.18 11.78
CA CYS A 199 -5.48 8.47 12.12
C CYS A 199 -4.08 8.30 12.71
N LEU A 200 -3.89 7.28 13.56
CA LEU A 200 -2.60 6.99 14.15
C LEU A 200 -1.59 6.48 13.11
N ALA A 201 -1.99 5.58 12.22
CA ALA A 201 -1.14 5.10 11.15
C ALA A 201 -0.67 6.27 10.29
N LYS A 202 -1.58 7.16 9.87
CA LYS A 202 -1.22 8.37 9.09
C LYS A 202 -0.28 9.30 9.85
N LYS A 203 -0.48 9.50 11.16
CA LYS A 203 0.47 10.23 12.01
C LYS A 203 1.86 9.60 11.94
N CYS A 204 1.96 8.29 12.16
CA CYS A 204 3.22 7.58 12.15
C CYS A 204 3.92 7.66 10.80
N TYR A 205 3.17 7.51 9.70
CA TYR A 205 3.69 7.68 8.34
C TYR A 205 4.31 9.06 8.13
N ILE A 206 3.55 10.12 8.36
CA ILE A 206 3.99 11.50 8.12
C ILE A 206 5.16 11.88 9.02
N MET A 207 5.11 11.54 10.30
CA MET A 207 6.12 11.97 11.25
C MET A 207 7.43 11.18 11.15
N TYR A 208 7.37 9.90 10.78
CA TYR A 208 8.53 9.00 10.91
C TYR A 208 8.92 8.31 9.59
N TRP A 209 7.95 7.80 8.84
CA TRP A 209 8.24 7.00 7.65
C TRP A 209 8.53 7.82 6.39
N THR A 210 7.79 8.91 6.13
CA THR A 210 7.91 9.66 4.87
C THR A 210 9.33 10.17 4.62
N ILE A 211 9.98 10.73 5.64
CA ILE A 211 11.35 11.27 5.51
C ILE A 211 12.34 10.15 5.19
N SER A 212 12.27 9.04 5.93
CA SER A 212 13.20 7.93 5.77
C SER A 212 13.00 7.20 4.43
N ALA A 213 11.76 7.02 4.00
CA ALA A 213 11.42 6.46 2.69
C ALA A 213 11.88 7.34 1.53
N ASN A 214 11.68 8.66 1.63
CA ASN A 214 12.14 9.60 0.60
C ASN A 214 13.68 9.66 0.48
N LEU A 215 14.39 9.66 1.61
CA LEU A 215 15.86 9.58 1.61
C LEU A 215 16.34 8.27 0.98
N MET A 216 15.66 7.16 1.29
CA MET A 216 15.96 5.86 0.70
C MET A 216 15.74 5.88 -0.83
N ASN A 217 14.65 6.46 -1.32
CA ASN A 217 14.39 6.60 -2.75
C ASN A 217 15.50 7.38 -3.45
N LYS A 218 15.87 8.53 -2.90
CA LYS A 218 16.95 9.35 -3.45
C LYS A 218 18.28 8.60 -3.46
N TYR A 219 18.60 7.91 -2.38
CA TYR A 219 19.80 7.08 -2.29
C TYR A 219 19.80 5.96 -3.36
N SER A 220 18.67 5.25 -3.49
CA SER A 220 18.48 4.19 -4.49
C SER A 220 18.72 4.70 -5.92
N GLN A 221 18.15 5.85 -6.27
CA GLN A 221 18.33 6.47 -7.58
C GLN A 221 19.78 6.86 -7.85
N LEU A 222 20.45 7.42 -6.84
CA LEU A 222 21.86 7.78 -6.96
C LEU A 222 22.74 6.53 -7.17
N THR A 223 22.47 5.44 -6.46
CA THR A 223 23.20 4.17 -6.65
C THR A 223 22.94 3.55 -8.04
N LEU A 224 21.72 3.68 -8.57
CA LEU A 224 21.37 3.15 -9.90
C LEU A 224 21.98 3.97 -11.04
N THR A 225 21.99 5.29 -10.91
CA THR A 225 22.47 6.21 -11.96
C THR A 225 23.98 6.42 -11.95
N ASN A 226 24.63 6.25 -10.80
CA ASN A 226 26.06 6.43 -10.66
C ASN A 226 26.67 5.43 -9.66
N PRO A 227 26.73 4.13 -10.01
CA PRO A 227 27.23 3.09 -9.12
C PRO A 227 28.70 3.30 -8.71
N HIS A 228 29.49 3.98 -9.55
CA HIS A 228 30.92 4.25 -9.30
C HIS A 228 31.19 5.48 -8.42
N ALA A 229 30.24 6.41 -8.30
CA ALA A 229 30.43 7.62 -7.47
C ALA A 229 30.41 7.34 -5.97
N PHE A 230 29.88 6.19 -5.55
CA PHE A 230 29.83 5.83 -4.15
C PHE A 230 30.96 4.89 -3.77
N LEU A 231 32.05 5.49 -3.29
CA LEU A 231 33.13 4.76 -2.61
C LEU A 231 32.56 3.96 -1.41
N LYS A 232 33.12 2.78 -1.15
CA LYS A 232 32.68 1.83 -0.12
C LYS A 232 32.36 2.49 1.23
N ASP A 233 33.18 3.43 1.69
CA ASP A 233 33.01 4.13 2.97
C ASP A 233 31.81 5.09 3.01
N SER A 234 31.46 5.70 1.88
CA SER A 234 30.30 6.60 1.78
C SER A 234 28.98 5.83 1.83
N ASN A 235 28.94 4.63 1.23
CA ASN A 235 27.81 3.71 1.30
C ASN A 235 27.57 3.24 2.73
N THR A 236 28.61 2.84 3.46
CA THR A 236 28.45 2.39 4.86
C THR A 236 27.82 3.45 5.75
N LYS A 237 28.17 4.74 5.56
CA LYS A 237 27.56 5.85 6.31
C LYS A 237 26.08 6.07 5.94
N ALA A 238 25.75 6.10 4.65
CA ALA A 238 24.37 6.27 4.21
C ALA A 238 23.46 5.14 4.70
N ILE A 239 23.92 3.90 4.61
CA ILE A 239 23.23 2.71 5.13
C ILE A 239 23.02 2.82 6.63
N TYR A 240 24.05 3.19 7.40
CA TYR A 240 23.94 3.34 8.85
C TYR A 240 22.90 4.39 9.24
N VAL A 241 22.88 5.53 8.54
CA VAL A 241 21.87 6.58 8.76
C VAL A 241 20.46 6.07 8.44
N LEU A 242 20.26 5.43 7.28
CA LEU A 242 18.95 4.90 6.88
C LEU A 242 18.45 3.82 7.85
N GLN A 243 19.31 2.88 8.25
CA GLN A 243 18.97 1.85 9.25
C GLN A 243 18.60 2.47 10.60
N THR A 244 19.35 3.49 11.04
CA THR A 244 19.05 4.20 12.28
C THR A 244 17.68 4.88 12.21
N LEU A 245 17.38 5.53 11.09
CA LEU A 245 16.08 6.18 10.85
C LEU A 245 14.93 5.16 10.79
N PHE A 246 15.12 4.02 10.13
CA PHE A 246 14.10 2.96 10.08
C PHE A 246 13.84 2.36 11.46
N ASN A 247 14.90 2.08 12.23
CA ASN A 247 14.78 1.59 13.61
C ASN A 247 14.02 2.60 14.49
N LEU A 248 14.40 3.88 14.43
CA LEU A 248 13.72 4.94 15.16
C LEU A 248 12.23 5.02 14.76
N SER A 249 11.95 4.94 13.46
CA SER A 249 10.59 5.03 12.93
C SER A 249 9.73 3.86 13.41
N LEU A 250 10.26 2.64 13.39
CA LEU A 250 9.59 1.45 13.90
C LEU A 250 9.33 1.57 15.40
N ILE A 251 10.35 1.89 16.20
CA ILE A 251 10.23 2.00 17.66
C ILE A 251 9.15 3.03 18.04
N ARG A 252 9.18 4.23 17.43
CA ARG A 252 8.18 5.27 17.70
C ARG A 252 6.79 4.84 17.30
N THR A 253 6.65 4.19 16.16
CA THR A 253 5.35 3.70 15.67
C THR A 253 4.79 2.62 16.61
N LEU A 254 5.61 1.66 17.03
CA LEU A 254 5.20 0.60 17.94
C LEU A 254 4.85 1.14 19.34
N ASP A 255 5.57 2.14 19.86
CA ASP A 255 5.22 2.82 21.11
C ASP A 255 3.81 3.45 21.05
N TYR A 256 3.45 4.10 19.93
CA TYR A 256 2.09 4.61 19.77
C TYR A 256 1.02 3.52 19.74
N HIS A 257 1.24 2.44 18.99
CA HIS A 257 0.28 1.33 18.93
C HIS A 257 0.19 0.59 20.28
N LEU A 258 1.30 0.47 21.01
CA LEU A 258 1.31 -0.11 22.35
C LEU A 258 0.45 0.73 23.31
N ARG A 259 0.59 2.06 23.30
CA ARG A 259 -0.26 2.95 24.11
C ARG A 259 -1.73 2.85 23.73
N LEU A 260 -2.04 2.73 22.44
CA LEU A 260 -3.41 2.51 21.97
C LEU A 260 -3.94 1.16 22.47
N SER A 261 -3.14 0.10 22.40
CA SER A 261 -3.51 -1.24 22.86
C SER A 261 -3.78 -1.32 24.37
N GLY A 262 -3.12 -0.48 25.18
CA GLY A 262 -3.39 -0.36 26.61
C GLY A 262 -4.80 0.16 26.95
N ARG A 263 -5.53 0.69 25.96
CA ARG A 263 -6.93 1.13 26.08
C ARG A 263 -7.94 0.09 25.58
N CYS A 264 -7.49 -0.99 24.94
CA CYS A 264 -8.37 -2.06 24.44
C CYS A 264 -9.00 -2.81 25.60
N LYS A 265 -10.31 -3.09 25.50
CA LYS A 265 -11.10 -3.73 26.55
C LYS A 265 -11.24 -5.23 26.37
N ASN A 266 -11.02 -5.72 25.15
CA ASN A 266 -11.23 -7.12 24.79
C ASN A 266 -10.20 -7.58 23.73
N PRO A 267 -10.08 -8.90 23.50
CA PRO A 267 -9.14 -9.45 22.52
C PRO A 267 -9.39 -8.99 21.08
N GLU A 268 -10.64 -8.74 20.69
CA GLU A 268 -10.99 -8.30 19.33
C GLU A 268 -10.44 -6.90 19.04
N GLU A 269 -10.64 -5.96 19.97
CA GLU A 269 -10.05 -4.62 19.89
C GLU A 269 -8.52 -4.67 19.82
N LEU A 270 -7.91 -5.57 20.59
CA LEU A 270 -6.46 -5.76 20.58
C LEU A 270 -5.96 -6.28 19.22
N GLU A 271 -6.67 -7.22 18.60
CA GLU A 271 -6.30 -7.74 17.27
C GLU A 271 -6.41 -6.69 16.17
N ILE A 272 -7.34 -5.74 16.28
CA ILE A 272 -7.42 -4.59 15.37
C ILE A 272 -6.16 -3.73 15.50
N VAL A 273 -5.80 -3.32 16.72
CA VAL A 273 -4.60 -2.49 16.94
C VAL A 273 -3.33 -3.20 16.48
N LYS A 274 -3.21 -4.50 16.76
CA LYS A 274 -2.10 -5.33 16.28
C LYS A 274 -2.04 -5.39 14.75
N SER A 275 -3.18 -5.47 14.07
CA SER A 275 -3.22 -5.53 12.60
C SER A 275 -2.66 -4.25 11.97
N PHE A 276 -2.95 -3.08 12.53
CA PHE A 276 -2.35 -1.82 12.08
C PHE A 276 -0.87 -1.71 12.46
N ALA A 277 -0.46 -2.18 13.64
CA ALA A 277 0.97 -2.22 14.01
C ALA A 277 1.79 -3.12 13.06
N LYS A 278 1.22 -4.27 12.67
CA LYS A 278 1.82 -5.20 11.69
C LYS A 278 2.06 -4.53 10.34
N MET A 279 1.17 -3.64 9.87
CA MET A 279 1.39 -2.88 8.62
C MET A 279 2.74 -2.14 8.64
N HIS A 280 3.05 -1.46 9.75
CA HIS A 280 4.31 -0.73 9.89
C HIS A 280 5.53 -1.65 10.05
N PHE A 281 5.35 -2.79 10.70
CA PHE A 281 6.36 -3.83 10.76
C PHE A 281 6.72 -4.36 9.36
N TRP A 282 5.72 -4.56 8.49
CA TRP A 282 6.00 -5.00 7.12
C TRP A 282 6.77 -3.96 6.31
N ILE A 283 6.39 -2.68 6.43
CA ILE A 283 7.09 -1.58 5.77
C ILE A 283 8.56 -1.56 6.18
N TYR A 284 8.83 -1.67 7.49
CA TYR A 284 10.19 -1.73 8.02
C TYR A 284 11.00 -2.82 7.32
N HIS A 285 10.52 -4.06 7.31
CA HIS A 285 11.27 -5.17 6.73
C HIS A 285 11.38 -5.09 5.20
N ASN A 286 10.37 -4.58 4.51
CA ASN A 286 10.47 -4.30 3.08
C ASN A 286 11.56 -3.27 2.79
N LEU A 287 11.63 -2.17 3.56
CA LEU A 287 12.66 -1.15 3.43
C LEU A 287 14.07 -1.71 3.71
N ILE A 288 14.20 -2.60 4.70
CA ILE A 288 15.47 -3.30 4.97
C ILE A 288 15.87 -4.21 3.81
N ILE A 289 14.92 -4.96 3.22
CA ILE A 289 15.20 -5.79 2.04
C ILE A 289 15.67 -4.91 0.88
N ILE A 290 14.93 -3.83 0.56
CA ILE A 290 15.26 -2.93 -0.54
C ILE A 290 16.66 -2.33 -0.33
N LEU A 291 16.95 -1.83 0.88
CA LEU A 291 18.25 -1.24 1.20
C LEU A 291 19.39 -2.23 0.98
N ASN A 292 19.27 -3.45 1.51
CA ASN A 292 20.33 -4.43 1.40
C ASN A 292 20.43 -5.06 0.00
N SER A 293 19.35 -5.03 -0.80
CA SER A 293 19.34 -5.54 -2.17
C SER A 293 20.23 -4.75 -3.13
N GLN A 294 20.60 -3.52 -2.78
CA GLN A 294 21.47 -2.63 -3.58
C GLN A 294 22.95 -3.02 -3.50
N PHE A 295 23.31 -3.90 -2.57
CA PHE A 295 24.69 -4.32 -2.32
C PHE A 295 24.90 -5.80 -2.58
N SER A 296 24.11 -6.38 -3.48
CA SER A 296 24.35 -7.76 -3.94
C SER A 296 25.79 -7.86 -4.48
N PRO A 297 26.55 -8.89 -4.09
CA PRO A 297 27.93 -9.04 -4.52
C PRO A 297 28.01 -9.20 -6.04
N GLU A 298 28.90 -8.44 -6.69
CA GLU A 298 29.18 -8.61 -8.12
C GLU A 298 29.72 -10.02 -8.42
N ASN A 299 30.50 -10.57 -7.48
CA ASN A 299 31.04 -11.92 -7.53
C ASN A 299 30.54 -12.71 -6.31
N PRO A 300 29.34 -13.31 -6.38
CA PRO A 300 28.78 -14.08 -5.28
C PRO A 300 29.68 -15.28 -4.96
N THR A 301 29.96 -15.46 -3.67
CA THR A 301 30.74 -16.59 -3.14
C THR A 301 29.83 -17.74 -2.70
N LEU A 302 30.42 -18.89 -2.34
CA LEU A 302 29.70 -20.00 -1.71
C LEU A 302 29.15 -19.61 -0.32
N GLU A 303 29.70 -18.58 0.31
CA GLU A 303 29.17 -17.99 1.55
C GLU A 303 28.30 -16.77 1.24
N LEU A 304 27.25 -16.59 2.06
CA LEU A 304 26.39 -15.41 2.00
C LEU A 304 27.07 -14.20 2.62
N ASP A 305 27.01 -13.06 1.94
CA ASP A 305 27.47 -11.79 2.49
C ASP A 305 26.47 -11.26 3.55
N GLU A 306 26.92 -10.30 4.36
CA GLU A 306 26.11 -9.71 5.43
C GLU A 306 24.84 -9.02 4.93
N SER A 307 24.88 -8.42 3.73
CA SER A 307 23.70 -7.79 3.14
C SER A 307 22.65 -8.84 2.78
N THR A 308 23.07 -9.94 2.16
CA THR A 308 22.17 -11.06 1.84
C THR A 308 21.62 -11.73 3.09
N LYS A 309 22.42 -11.90 4.15
CA LYS A 309 21.92 -12.42 5.45
C LYS A 309 20.83 -11.52 6.04
N LYS A 310 21.01 -10.19 6.01
CA LYS A 310 20.00 -9.22 6.49
C LYS A 310 18.72 -9.25 5.67
N GLN A 311 18.82 -9.42 4.34
CA GLN A 311 17.66 -9.62 3.47
C GLN A 311 16.89 -10.87 3.87
N LEU A 312 17.58 -11.99 4.06
CA LEU A 312 16.96 -13.26 4.45
C LEU A 312 16.32 -13.22 5.84
N TRP A 313 16.95 -12.55 6.80
CA TRP A 313 16.36 -12.32 8.12
C TRP A 313 15.04 -11.54 7.99
N SER A 314 15.05 -10.41 7.28
CA SER A 314 13.82 -9.62 7.08
C SER A 314 12.76 -10.37 6.27
N ALA A 315 13.17 -11.17 5.29
CA ALA A 315 12.27 -11.99 4.50
C ALA A 315 11.57 -13.06 5.35
N GLN A 316 12.30 -13.65 6.29
CA GLN A 316 11.74 -14.62 7.23
C GLN A 316 10.74 -13.97 8.19
N GLU A 317 11.05 -12.79 8.73
CA GLU A 317 10.14 -12.02 9.60
C GLU A 317 8.84 -11.63 8.87
N LEU A 318 8.95 -11.18 7.62
CA LEU A 318 7.79 -10.88 6.76
C LEU A 318 6.94 -12.12 6.49
N TYR A 319 7.58 -13.25 6.18
CA TYR A 319 6.88 -14.50 5.93
C TYR A 319 6.09 -14.95 7.16
N GLN A 320 6.74 -14.99 8.34
CA GLN A 320 6.09 -15.36 9.60
C GLN A 320 4.93 -14.43 9.97
N ASN A 321 5.09 -13.13 9.77
CA ASN A 321 4.02 -12.18 10.04
C ASN A 321 2.89 -12.22 8.98
N SER A 322 3.09 -12.94 7.88
CA SER A 322 2.09 -13.16 6.83
C SER A 322 1.35 -14.49 6.97
N THR A 323 1.67 -15.35 7.95
CA THR A 323 0.95 -16.63 8.11
C THR A 323 -0.35 -16.51 8.90
N ASP A 324 -0.49 -15.50 9.76
CA ASP A 324 -1.66 -15.30 10.64
C ASP A 324 -2.24 -13.89 10.48
N VAL A 325 -3.30 -13.81 9.66
CA VAL A 325 -3.66 -12.60 8.92
C VAL A 325 -5.14 -12.24 9.05
N ASN A 326 -5.36 -11.02 9.55
CA ASN A 326 -6.66 -10.34 9.53
C ASN A 326 -7.00 -9.87 8.10
N PRO A 327 -8.24 -10.11 7.59
CA PRO A 327 -8.69 -9.64 6.28
C PRO A 327 -8.52 -8.13 6.02
N ILE A 328 -8.47 -7.29 7.05
CA ILE A 328 -8.36 -5.82 6.93
C ILE A 328 -7.13 -5.40 6.12
N CYS A 329 -6.03 -6.15 6.17
CA CYS A 329 -4.79 -5.79 5.46
C CYS A 329 -4.50 -6.69 4.25
N LEU A 330 -5.48 -7.48 3.79
CA LEU A 330 -5.30 -8.52 2.76
C LEU A 330 -4.48 -8.06 1.53
N PRO A 331 -4.71 -6.87 0.94
CA PRO A 331 -3.90 -6.40 -0.19
C PRO A 331 -2.42 -6.19 0.13
N MET A 332 -2.08 -5.75 1.34
CA MET A 332 -0.67 -5.56 1.75
C MET A 332 0.05 -6.89 1.92
N PHE A 333 -0.62 -7.90 2.47
CA PHE A 333 -0.03 -9.25 2.56
C PHE A 333 0.31 -9.78 1.19
N TYR A 334 -0.62 -9.61 0.26
CA TYR A 334 -0.41 -10.02 -1.12
C TYR A 334 0.82 -9.32 -1.74
N HIS A 335 0.94 -8.00 -1.55
CA HIS A 335 2.10 -7.24 -1.99
C HIS A 335 3.43 -7.70 -1.34
N ASN A 336 3.41 -8.02 -0.04
CA ASN A 336 4.59 -8.54 0.68
C ASN A 336 5.00 -9.91 0.12
N LEU A 337 4.06 -10.81 -0.09
CA LEU A 337 4.36 -12.12 -0.66
C LEU A 337 4.94 -11.98 -2.08
N CYS A 338 4.45 -11.04 -2.90
CA CYS A 338 5.02 -10.76 -4.23
C CYS A 338 6.48 -10.31 -4.10
N SER A 339 6.73 -9.40 -3.17
CA SER A 339 8.08 -8.88 -2.89
C SER A 339 9.04 -9.98 -2.43
N LEU A 340 8.57 -10.89 -1.56
CA LEU A 340 9.34 -12.06 -1.12
C LEU A 340 9.64 -13.03 -2.28
N SER A 341 8.66 -13.30 -3.14
CA SER A 341 8.87 -14.14 -4.32
C SER A 341 9.97 -13.55 -5.22
N LEU A 342 9.87 -12.26 -5.55
CA LEU A 342 10.86 -11.57 -6.39
C LEU A 342 12.26 -11.57 -5.75
N LEU A 343 12.35 -11.38 -4.43
CA LEU A 343 13.61 -11.49 -3.70
C LEU A 343 14.23 -12.88 -3.87
N TYR A 344 13.47 -13.96 -3.60
CA TYR A 344 14.02 -15.32 -3.70
C TYR A 344 14.39 -15.67 -5.14
N ILE A 345 13.61 -15.23 -6.13
CA ILE A 345 13.96 -15.37 -7.55
C ILE A 345 15.29 -14.69 -7.86
N LYS A 346 15.48 -13.44 -7.42
CA LYS A 346 16.74 -12.71 -7.58
C LYS A 346 17.91 -13.49 -6.95
N LEU A 347 17.73 -14.02 -5.74
CA LEU A 347 18.76 -14.79 -5.04
C LEU A 347 19.08 -16.12 -5.74
N ILE A 348 18.08 -16.83 -6.26
CA ILE A 348 18.27 -18.06 -7.06
C ILE A 348 19.12 -17.77 -8.30
N LEU A 349 18.82 -16.69 -9.00
CA LEU A 349 19.56 -16.28 -10.19
C LEU A 349 21.00 -15.87 -9.84
N THR A 350 21.19 -15.12 -8.75
CA THR A 350 22.50 -14.65 -8.28
C THR A 350 23.40 -15.82 -7.85
N TYR A 351 22.84 -16.78 -7.11
CA TYR A 351 23.59 -17.92 -6.56
C TYR A 351 23.40 -19.21 -7.37
N ASN A 352 23.09 -19.11 -8.67
CA ASN A 352 22.85 -20.28 -9.52
C ASN A 352 24.05 -21.24 -9.60
N HIS A 353 25.27 -20.71 -9.39
CA HIS A 353 26.53 -21.47 -9.37
C HIS A 353 26.76 -22.23 -8.04
N ALA A 354 25.96 -21.98 -6.99
CA ALA A 354 26.10 -22.59 -5.66
C ALA A 354 24.87 -23.48 -5.36
N PRO A 355 24.92 -24.79 -5.66
CA PRO A 355 23.74 -25.67 -5.62
C PRO A 355 23.01 -25.69 -4.27
N GLN A 356 23.75 -25.73 -3.16
CA GLN A 356 23.17 -25.76 -1.81
C GLN A 356 22.38 -24.49 -1.47
N LEU A 357 22.91 -23.32 -1.83
CA LEU A 357 22.23 -22.04 -1.63
C LEU A 357 21.02 -21.90 -2.55
N LYS A 358 21.15 -22.34 -3.80
CA LYS A 358 20.05 -22.38 -4.76
C LYS A 358 18.90 -23.24 -4.25
N GLU A 359 19.17 -24.44 -3.73
CA GLU A 359 18.16 -25.32 -3.15
C GLU A 359 17.48 -24.70 -1.93
N LEU A 360 18.25 -24.05 -1.04
CA LEU A 360 17.72 -23.32 0.10
C LEU A 360 16.72 -22.24 -0.34
N PHE A 361 17.09 -21.42 -1.33
CA PHE A 361 16.22 -20.33 -1.82
C PHE A 361 15.00 -20.87 -2.58
N LEU A 362 15.16 -21.94 -3.35
CA LEU A 362 14.03 -22.63 -3.97
C LEU A 362 13.05 -23.10 -2.90
N ALA A 363 13.52 -23.77 -1.83
CA ALA A 363 12.66 -24.23 -0.74
C ALA A 363 11.88 -23.08 -0.08
N LYS A 364 12.51 -21.92 0.11
CA LYS A 364 11.86 -20.71 0.62
C LYS A 364 10.82 -20.16 -0.35
N LEU A 365 11.12 -20.09 -1.65
CA LEU A 365 10.16 -19.70 -2.68
C LEU A 365 8.93 -20.64 -2.69
N LYS A 366 9.14 -21.96 -2.53
CA LYS A 366 8.02 -22.92 -2.39
C LYS A 366 7.12 -22.60 -1.19
N GLN A 367 7.71 -22.21 -0.06
CA GLN A 367 6.94 -21.84 1.15
C GLN A 367 6.09 -20.60 0.92
N VAL A 368 6.64 -19.57 0.28
CA VAL A 368 5.91 -18.34 -0.08
C VAL A 368 4.77 -18.65 -1.05
N TYR A 369 5.04 -19.46 -2.07
CA TYR A 369 4.03 -19.84 -3.07
C TYR A 369 2.87 -20.67 -2.49
N LYS A 370 3.16 -21.59 -1.57
CA LYS A 370 2.12 -22.34 -0.83
C LYS A 370 1.19 -21.41 -0.04
N LEU A 371 1.76 -20.40 0.62
CA LEU A 371 1.00 -19.41 1.36
C LEU A 371 0.15 -18.54 0.44
N PHE A 372 0.69 -18.13 -0.72
CA PHE A 372 -0.07 -17.46 -1.78
C PHE A 372 -1.30 -18.26 -2.21
N ASN A 373 -1.14 -19.54 -2.54
CA ASN A 373 -2.23 -20.39 -3.01
C ASN A 373 -3.29 -20.63 -1.93
N SER A 374 -2.87 -20.74 -0.67
CA SER A 374 -3.79 -20.82 0.47
C SER A 374 -4.65 -19.56 0.57
N PHE A 375 -4.04 -18.38 0.47
CA PHE A 375 -4.78 -17.11 0.52
C PHE A 375 -5.64 -16.86 -0.71
N SER A 376 -5.12 -17.18 -1.90
CA SER A 376 -5.88 -17.08 -3.15
C SER A 376 -7.15 -17.93 -3.07
N SER A 377 -7.04 -19.18 -2.63
CA SER A 377 -8.18 -20.06 -2.40
C SER A 377 -9.12 -19.56 -1.30
N LYS A 378 -8.58 -19.08 -0.18
CA LYS A 378 -9.37 -18.64 0.99
C LYS A 378 -10.14 -17.34 0.74
N TYR A 379 -9.54 -16.39 0.01
CA TYR A 379 -10.06 -15.05 -0.16
C TYR A 379 -10.46 -14.71 -1.62
N ASN A 380 -10.38 -15.68 -2.53
CA ASN A 380 -10.72 -15.54 -3.96
C ASN A 380 -10.00 -14.35 -4.64
N MET A 381 -8.67 -14.29 -4.47
CA MET A 381 -7.85 -13.23 -5.03
C MET A 381 -7.72 -13.35 -6.57
N PRO A 382 -7.47 -12.24 -7.29
CA PRO A 382 -7.27 -12.28 -8.75
C PRO A 382 -6.08 -13.17 -9.16
N SER A 383 -6.26 -13.97 -10.21
CA SER A 383 -5.22 -14.84 -10.79
C SER A 383 -4.06 -14.07 -11.42
N ASP A 384 -4.37 -12.90 -11.99
CA ASP A 384 -3.47 -12.18 -12.91
C ASP A 384 -2.20 -11.66 -12.21
N LEU A 385 -2.26 -11.47 -10.89
CA LEU A 385 -1.12 -11.01 -10.10
C LEU A 385 -0.12 -12.15 -9.76
N ILE A 386 -0.53 -13.41 -9.89
CA ILE A 386 0.33 -14.59 -9.65
C ILE A 386 1.02 -15.01 -10.95
N GLU A 387 0.60 -14.52 -12.13
CA GLU A 387 1.08 -15.00 -13.44
C GLU A 387 2.62 -15.04 -13.54
N VAL A 388 3.33 -14.00 -13.09
CA VAL A 388 4.80 -13.99 -13.07
C VAL A 388 5.37 -15.03 -12.10
N VAL A 389 4.75 -15.19 -10.94
CA VAL A 389 5.15 -16.20 -9.95
C VAL A 389 4.87 -17.61 -10.47
N ASP A 390 3.74 -17.82 -11.15
CA ASP A 390 3.35 -19.10 -11.76
C ASP A 390 4.28 -19.49 -12.90
N ILE A 391 4.60 -18.55 -13.80
CA ILE A 391 5.56 -18.76 -14.89
C ILE A 391 6.90 -19.21 -14.32
N ILE A 392 7.38 -18.54 -13.27
CA ILE A 392 8.69 -18.83 -12.68
C ILE A 392 8.66 -20.14 -11.88
N THR A 393 7.58 -20.39 -11.15
CA THR A 393 7.34 -21.63 -10.40
C THR A 393 7.29 -22.83 -11.33
N ASN A 394 6.60 -22.71 -12.47
CA ASN A 394 6.56 -23.71 -13.53
C ASN A 394 7.93 -23.91 -14.17
N TYR A 395 8.65 -22.83 -14.48
CA TYR A 395 10.01 -22.91 -15.02
C TYR A 395 10.97 -23.69 -14.10
N TYR A 396 10.83 -23.53 -12.78
CA TYR A 396 11.62 -24.25 -11.79
C TYR A 396 11.01 -25.60 -11.35
N ASN A 397 9.96 -26.10 -12.01
CA ASN A 397 9.23 -27.33 -11.66
C ASN A 397 8.85 -27.40 -10.17
N ILE A 398 8.44 -26.28 -9.61
CA ILE A 398 7.97 -26.21 -8.23
C ILE A 398 6.54 -26.77 -8.18
N ASN A 399 6.42 -28.08 -7.97
CA ASN A 399 5.12 -28.73 -7.76
C ASN A 399 4.57 -28.37 -6.37
N VAL A 400 3.34 -27.87 -6.32
CA VAL A 400 2.58 -27.71 -5.08
C VAL A 400 1.75 -28.97 -4.89
N TYR A 401 2.29 -29.88 -4.09
CA TYR A 401 1.48 -30.88 -3.40
C TYR A 401 0.88 -30.26 -2.14
#